data_AF-A0A1H7PFS1-F1
#
_entry.id   AF-A0A1H7PFS1-F1
#
_cell.length_a   1.000
_cell.length_b   1.000
_cell.length_c   1.000
_cell.angle_alpha   90.00
_cell.angle_beta   90.00
_cell.angle_gamma   90.00
#
_symmetry.space_group_name_H-M   'P 1'
#
loop_
_entity.id
_entity.type
_entity.pdbx_description
1 polymer ?
#
loop_
_entity_poly.entity_id
_entity_poly.type
_entity_poly.pdbx_seq_one_letter_code
_entity_poly.pdbx_strand_id
1 'polypeptide(L)'
;MKKYIRFGLMILTSTVIMYGLMYLNTYELSHVYFSETRVYMAIMMGAVMAIVMMLFMWKMYKNKKLNSIILTGSVVVFGLMLFLVRSQTTVNEVSWMRAMIPHHSIAILTSERANLEDERVQQLADEIIEAQVEEIAEMEALIEELQNEEDEDEGTPEDE
;
A
#
# COMPACT_ATOMS: atom_id res chain seq x y z
N MET A 1 -8.46 -26.34 -17.08
CA MET A 1 -8.50 -26.28 -15.61
C MET A 1 -7.09 -26.09 -15.02
N LYS A 2 -6.21 -27.11 -15.00
CA LYS A 2 -4.87 -27.03 -14.36
C LYS A 2 -4.04 -25.77 -14.72
N LYS A 3 -4.03 -25.35 -15.99
CA LYS A 3 -3.32 -24.12 -16.43
C LYS A 3 -3.89 -22.82 -15.85
N TYR A 4 -5.22 -22.73 -15.69
CA TYR A 4 -5.87 -21.54 -15.11
C TYR A 4 -5.69 -21.48 -13.61
N ILE A 5 -5.68 -22.63 -12.93
CA ILE A 5 -5.37 -22.69 -11.49
C ILE A 5 -3.95 -22.21 -11.24
N ARG A 6 -2.97 -22.72 -12.01
CA ARG A 6 -1.59 -22.24 -11.95
C ARG A 6 -1.48 -20.75 -12.24
N PHE A 7 -2.22 -20.25 -13.23
CA PHE A 7 -2.29 -18.81 -13.52
C PHE A 7 -2.76 -18.00 -12.30
N GLY A 8 -3.91 -18.37 -11.71
CA GLY A 8 -4.42 -17.68 -10.53
C GLY A 8 -3.46 -17.73 -9.35
N LEU A 9 -2.83 -18.89 -9.09
CA LEU A 9 -1.80 -19.02 -8.05
C LEU A 9 -0.59 -18.13 -8.32
N MET A 10 -0.10 -18.06 -9.57
CA MET A 10 1.02 -17.18 -9.92
C MET A 10 0.68 -15.71 -9.65
N ILE A 11 -0.51 -15.25 -10.04
CA ILE A 11 -0.96 -13.87 -9.80
C ILE A 11 -1.06 -13.60 -8.29
N LEU A 12 -1.70 -14.50 -7.54
CA LEU A 12 -1.89 -14.35 -6.10
C LEU A 12 -0.55 -14.30 -5.35
N THR A 13 0.32 -15.30 -5.57
CA THR A 13 1.63 -15.36 -4.94
C THR A 13 2.48 -14.14 -5.30
N SER A 14 2.49 -13.72 -6.57
CA SER A 14 3.24 -12.52 -6.99
C SER A 14 2.69 -11.27 -6.32
N THR A 15 1.37 -11.15 -6.17
CA THR A 15 0.73 -10.00 -5.50
C THR A 15 1.12 -9.93 -4.03
N VAL A 16 1.12 -11.06 -3.32
CA VAL A 16 1.54 -11.14 -1.90
C VAL A 16 3.03 -10.79 -1.75
N ILE A 17 3.88 -11.32 -2.63
CA ILE A 17 5.31 -11.00 -2.62
C ILE A 17 5.51 -9.50 -2.88
N MET A 18 4.90 -8.95 -3.93
CA MET A 18 5.00 -7.52 -4.24
C MET A 18 4.51 -6.64 -3.08
N TYR A 19 3.44 -7.05 -2.38
CA TYR A 19 2.98 -6.35 -1.18
C TYR A 19 4.07 -6.29 -0.10
N GLY A 20 4.74 -7.40 0.19
CA GLY A 20 5.87 -7.42 1.13
C GLY A 20 7.06 -6.58 0.65
N LEU A 21 7.40 -6.65 -0.65
CA LEU A 21 8.53 -5.92 -1.23
C LEU A 21 8.35 -4.40 -1.14
N MET A 22 7.13 -3.89 -1.12
CA MET A 22 6.86 -2.45 -0.95
C MET A 22 7.32 -1.88 0.40
N TYR A 23 7.65 -2.71 1.40
CA TYR A 23 8.18 -2.25 2.69
C TYR A 23 9.71 -2.20 2.74
N LEU A 24 10.42 -2.74 1.73
CA LEU A 24 11.88 -2.81 1.75
C LEU A 24 12.59 -1.45 1.58
N ASN A 25 11.85 -0.42 1.19
CA ASN A 25 12.37 0.95 1.04
C ASN A 25 12.00 1.86 2.22
N THR A 26 11.40 1.34 3.29
CA THR A 26 11.21 2.09 4.54
C THR A 26 12.57 2.31 5.22
N TYR A 27 12.85 3.54 5.69
CA TYR A 27 14.14 3.91 6.31
C TYR A 27 14.42 3.11 7.59
N GLU A 28 13.45 3.10 8.52
CA GLU A 28 13.53 2.36 9.78
C GLU A 28 12.50 1.24 9.85
N LEU A 29 12.82 0.17 10.56
CA LEU A 29 11.91 -0.97 10.75
C LEU A 29 10.71 -0.61 11.66
N SER A 30 10.89 0.33 12.60
CA SER A 30 9.83 0.92 13.43
C SER A 30 8.74 1.57 12.58
N HIS A 31 9.12 2.19 11.46
CA HIS A 31 8.19 2.85 10.54
C HIS A 31 7.38 1.88 9.65
N VAL A 32 7.39 0.57 9.93
CA VAL A 32 6.64 -0.44 9.16
C VAL A 32 5.27 -0.64 9.77
N TYR A 33 4.27 0.01 9.17
CA TYR A 33 2.87 -0.09 9.56
C TYR A 33 2.02 -0.69 8.45
N PHE A 34 0.93 -1.37 8.83
CA PHE A 34 -0.07 -1.83 7.88
C PHE A 34 -0.75 -0.65 7.18
N SER A 35 -1.06 -0.80 5.88
CA SER A 35 -1.73 0.22 5.09
C SER A 35 -2.74 -0.38 4.11
N GLU A 36 -4.01 0.01 4.22
CA GLU A 36 -5.08 -0.36 3.29
C GLU A 36 -4.76 0.12 1.87
N THR A 37 -4.24 1.34 1.73
CA THR A 37 -3.86 1.90 0.44
C THR A 37 -2.79 1.04 -0.25
N ARG A 38 -1.79 0.52 0.48
CA ARG A 38 -0.81 -0.43 -0.09
C ARG A 38 -1.47 -1.74 -0.51
N VAL A 39 -2.42 -2.26 0.26
CA VAL A 39 -3.19 -3.46 -0.12
C VAL A 39 -3.97 -3.23 -1.42
N TYR A 40 -4.70 -2.12 -1.52
CA TYR A 40 -5.46 -1.79 -2.73
C TYR A 40 -4.55 -1.64 -3.95
N MET A 41 -3.39 -0.97 -3.81
CA MET A 41 -2.38 -0.87 -4.86
C MET A 41 -1.86 -2.24 -5.29
N ALA A 42 -1.54 -3.14 -4.35
CA ALA A 42 -1.07 -4.48 -4.67
C ALA A 42 -2.11 -5.27 -5.48
N ILE A 43 -3.39 -5.25 -5.05
CA ILE A 43 -4.48 -5.93 -5.77
C ILE A 43 -4.69 -5.32 -7.16
N MET A 44 -4.64 -3.99 -7.27
CA MET A 44 -4.74 -3.27 -8.54
C MET A 44 -3.64 -3.69 -9.52
N MET A 45 -2.37 -3.73 -9.07
CA MET A 45 -1.23 -4.21 -9.86
C MET A 45 -1.40 -5.68 -10.26
N GLY A 46 -1.88 -6.52 -9.33
CA GLY A 46 -2.21 -7.93 -9.60
C GLY A 46 -3.27 -8.08 -10.70
N ALA A 47 -4.29 -7.23 -10.71
CA ALA A 47 -5.32 -7.22 -11.75
C ALA A 47 -4.75 -6.82 -13.12
N VAL A 48 -3.92 -5.78 -13.18
CA VAL A 48 -3.23 -5.37 -14.42
C VAL A 48 -2.32 -6.47 -14.93
N MET A 49 -1.52 -7.08 -14.05
CA MET A 49 -0.65 -8.19 -14.39
C MET A 49 -1.45 -9.38 -14.97
N ALA A 50 -2.61 -9.70 -14.39
CA ALA A 50 -3.48 -10.74 -14.92
C ALA A 50 -3.95 -10.41 -16.35
N ILE A 51 -4.34 -9.17 -16.63
CA ILE A 51 -4.74 -8.73 -17.98
C ILE A 51 -3.57 -8.89 -18.95
N VAL A 52 -2.40 -8.33 -18.61
CA VAL A 52 -1.21 -8.36 -19.46
C VAL A 52 -0.81 -9.79 -19.77
N MET A 53 -0.61 -10.64 -18.74
CA MET A 53 -0.23 -12.03 -18.94
C MET A 53 -1.25 -12.78 -19.78
N MET A 54 -2.55 -12.51 -19.58
CA MET A 54 -3.61 -13.16 -20.34
C MET A 54 -3.54 -12.81 -21.83
N LEU A 55 -3.30 -11.53 -22.16
CA LEU A 55 -3.17 -11.06 -23.54
C LEU A 55 -1.92 -11.63 -24.24
N PHE A 56 -0.77 -11.65 -23.57
CA PHE A 56 0.48 -12.17 -24.14
C PHE A 56 0.45 -13.70 -24.31
N MET A 57 -0.17 -14.41 -23.36
CA MET A 57 -0.22 -15.87 -23.35
C MET A 57 -1.50 -16.43 -23.99
N TRP A 58 -2.19 -15.63 -24.82
CA TRP A 58 -3.52 -15.93 -25.36
C TRP A 58 -3.66 -17.35 -25.92
N LYS A 59 -2.69 -17.81 -26.72
CA LYS A 59 -2.71 -19.15 -27.37
C LYS A 59 -2.65 -20.31 -26.37
N MET A 60 -2.15 -20.08 -25.15
CA MET A 60 -2.03 -21.12 -24.12
C MET A 60 -3.38 -21.50 -23.50
N TYR A 61 -4.32 -20.56 -23.47
CA TYR A 61 -5.59 -20.64 -22.76
C TYR A 61 -6.76 -20.73 -23.75
N LYS A 62 -7.16 -21.96 -24.06
CA LYS A 62 -8.11 -22.23 -25.15
C LYS A 62 -9.59 -21.96 -24.81
N ASN A 63 -9.93 -21.73 -23.53
CA ASN A 63 -11.34 -21.59 -23.11
C ASN A 63 -11.74 -20.12 -23.13
N LYS A 64 -12.41 -19.70 -24.21
CA LYS A 64 -12.84 -18.31 -24.42
C LYS A 64 -13.72 -17.78 -23.28
N LYS A 65 -14.58 -18.62 -22.69
CA LYS A 65 -15.44 -18.23 -21.57
C LYS A 65 -14.62 -17.88 -20.34
N LEU A 66 -13.66 -18.73 -19.96
CA LEU A 66 -12.79 -18.46 -18.80
C LEU A 66 -11.87 -17.27 -19.05
N ASN A 67 -11.31 -17.11 -20.25
CA ASN A 67 -10.49 -15.93 -20.57
C ASN A 67 -11.30 -14.64 -20.43
N SER A 68 -12.54 -14.63 -20.95
CA SER A 68 -13.43 -13.47 -20.84
C SER A 68 -13.78 -13.16 -19.39
N ILE A 69 -14.04 -14.18 -18.57
CA ILE A 69 -14.31 -14.02 -17.13
C ILE A 69 -13.09 -13.42 -16.42
N ILE A 70 -11.88 -13.94 -16.69
CA ILE A 70 -10.65 -13.43 -16.08
C ILE A 70 -10.43 -11.97 -16.48
N LEU A 71 -10.50 -11.64 -17.77
CA LEU A 71 -10.29 -10.27 -18.24
C LEU A 71 -11.32 -9.30 -17.67
N THR A 72 -12.61 -9.64 -17.75
CA THR A 72 -13.68 -8.78 -17.24
C THR A 72 -13.58 -8.63 -15.73
N GLY A 73 -13.32 -9.72 -15.01
CA GLY A 73 -13.10 -9.71 -13.57
C GLY A 73 -11.91 -8.84 -13.18
N SER A 74 -10.78 -8.95 -13.89
CA SER A 74 -9.62 -8.11 -13.65
C SER A 74 -9.89 -6.63 -13.91
N VAL A 75 -10.65 -6.27 -14.95
CA VAL A 75 -11.05 -4.88 -15.21
C VAL A 75 -11.95 -4.34 -14.10
N VAL A 76 -12.90 -5.13 -13.61
CA VAL A 76 -13.78 -4.75 -12.49
C VAL A 76 -12.98 -4.56 -11.20
N VAL A 77 -12.09 -5.52 -10.86
CA VAL A 77 -11.22 -5.43 -9.68
C VAL A 77 -10.33 -4.20 -9.78
N PHE A 78 -9.73 -3.94 -10.95
CA PHE A 78 -8.94 -2.74 -11.19
C PHE A 78 -9.74 -1.46 -10.92
N GLY A 79 -10.95 -1.35 -11.50
CA GLY A 79 -11.80 -0.18 -11.31
C GLY A 79 -12.20 0.04 -9.85
N LEU A 80 -12.53 -1.04 -9.13
CA LEU A 80 -12.86 -0.99 -7.71
C LEU A 80 -11.66 -0.54 -6.86
N MET A 81 -10.50 -1.15 -7.05
CA MET A 81 -9.30 -0.77 -6.30
C MET A 81 -8.86 0.66 -6.62
N LEU A 82 -8.97 1.09 -7.89
CA LEU A 82 -8.68 2.46 -8.30
C LEU A 82 -9.62 3.45 -7.60
N PHE A 83 -10.91 3.12 -7.54
CA PHE A 83 -11.88 3.92 -6.79
C PHE A 83 -11.48 4.04 -5.33
N LEU A 84 -11.21 2.93 -4.62
CA LEU A 84 -10.84 2.94 -3.20
C LEU A 84 -9.56 3.75 -2.93
N VAL A 85 -8.52 3.56 -3.75
CA VAL A 85 -7.27 4.33 -3.64
C VAL A 85 -7.51 5.83 -3.88
N ARG A 86 -8.45 6.20 -4.76
CA ARG A 86 -8.73 7.61 -5.07
C ARG A 86 -9.71 8.26 -4.12
N SER A 87 -10.66 7.52 -3.59
CA SER A 87 -11.69 8.04 -2.69
C SER A 87 -11.21 8.14 -1.25
N GLN A 88 -10.28 7.26 -0.82
CA GLN A 88 -9.81 7.15 0.57
C GLN A 88 -10.92 6.92 1.60
N THR A 89 -12.12 6.52 1.15
CA THR A 89 -13.34 6.44 1.99
C THR A 89 -13.30 5.37 3.07
N THR A 90 -12.33 4.46 3.03
CA THR A 90 -12.15 3.37 3.99
C THR A 90 -10.95 3.58 4.92
N VAL A 91 -10.26 4.71 4.81
CA VAL A 91 -9.06 5.03 5.59
C VAL A 91 -9.47 6.05 6.65
N ASN A 92 -9.47 5.64 7.93
CA ASN A 92 -9.70 6.55 9.06
C ASN A 92 -8.39 7.26 9.46
N GLU A 93 -8.44 8.13 10.46
CA GLU A 93 -7.28 8.92 10.89
C GLU A 93 -6.09 8.08 11.37
N VAL A 94 -6.35 7.03 12.16
CA VAL A 94 -5.30 6.11 12.63
C VAL A 94 -4.66 5.35 11.45
N SER A 95 -5.48 4.79 10.55
CA SER A 95 -5.00 4.13 9.33
C SER A 95 -4.26 5.10 8.40
N TRP A 96 -4.69 6.37 8.35
CA TRP A 96 -4.03 7.42 7.59
C TRP A 96 -2.62 7.69 8.14
N MET A 97 -2.49 7.93 9.45
CA MET A 97 -1.18 8.15 10.10
C MET A 97 -0.26 6.95 9.94
N ARG A 98 -0.78 5.74 10.17
CA ARG A 98 -0.05 4.47 9.94
C ARG A 98 0.41 4.32 8.50
N ALA A 99 -0.37 4.74 7.51
CA ALA A 99 0.07 4.70 6.11
C ALA A 99 1.11 5.79 5.79
N MET A 100 1.08 6.90 6.53
CA MET A 100 1.88 8.09 6.28
C MET A 100 3.28 8.03 6.91
N ILE A 101 3.43 7.37 8.06
CA ILE A 101 4.75 7.12 8.68
C ILE A 101 5.72 6.40 7.71
N PRO A 102 5.36 5.25 7.09
CA PRO A 102 6.21 4.61 6.09
C PRO A 102 6.46 5.50 4.86
N HIS A 103 5.52 6.37 4.49
CA HIS A 103 5.71 7.30 3.36
C HIS A 103 6.77 8.35 3.68
N HIS A 104 6.69 8.95 4.88
CA HIS A 104 7.67 9.92 5.38
C HIS A 104 9.05 9.28 5.52
N SER A 105 9.08 8.05 6.04
CA SER A 105 10.28 7.22 6.14
C SER A 105 10.99 7.03 4.79
N ILE A 106 10.25 6.80 3.69
CA ILE A 106 10.84 6.71 2.34
C ILE A 106 11.43 8.06 1.89
N ALA A 107 10.79 9.17 2.23
CA ALA A 107 11.29 10.51 1.90
C ALA A 107 12.60 10.82 2.64
N ILE A 108 12.71 10.45 3.92
CA ILE A 108 13.96 10.54 4.70
C ILE A 108 15.06 9.71 4.03
N LEU A 109 14.82 8.41 3.78
CA LEU A 109 15.78 7.53 3.11
C LEU A 109 16.30 8.12 1.80
N THR A 110 15.39 8.65 0.99
CA THR A 110 15.70 9.15 -0.36
C THR A 110 16.48 10.45 -0.29
N SER A 111 16.11 11.36 0.63
CA SER A 111 16.75 12.65 0.81
C SER A 111 18.14 12.50 1.43
N GLU A 112 18.29 11.66 2.45
CA GLU A 112 19.55 11.42 3.15
C GLU A 112 20.60 10.78 2.23
N ARG A 113 20.18 9.89 1.32
CA ARG A 113 21.10 9.16 0.43
C ARG A 113 21.25 9.78 -0.95
N ALA A 114 20.62 10.92 -1.22
CA ALA A 114 20.71 11.58 -2.50
C ALA A 114 22.10 12.18 -2.72
N ASN A 115 22.66 11.97 -3.91
CA ASN A 115 23.92 12.62 -4.31
C ASN A 115 23.61 13.97 -4.96
N LEU A 116 23.54 15.03 -4.15
CA LEU A 116 23.15 16.38 -4.55
C LEU A 116 24.35 17.33 -4.62
N GLU A 117 24.43 18.16 -5.66
CA GLU A 117 25.54 19.10 -5.88
C GLU A 117 25.16 20.58 -5.69
N ASP A 118 23.92 20.96 -6.02
CA ASP A 118 23.42 22.34 -5.85
C ASP A 118 23.06 22.57 -4.38
N GLU A 119 23.70 23.56 -3.74
CA GLU A 119 23.52 23.88 -2.32
C GLU A 119 22.05 24.14 -1.94
N ARG A 120 21.24 24.69 -2.85
CA ARG A 120 19.81 24.95 -2.59
C ARG A 120 19.02 23.65 -2.52
N VAL A 121 19.44 22.64 -3.27
CA VAL A 121 18.78 21.32 -3.29
C VAL A 121 19.20 20.50 -2.09
N GLN A 122 20.46 20.63 -1.65
CA GLN A 122 20.93 20.06 -0.38
C GLN A 122 20.14 20.64 0.80
N GLN A 123 20.02 21.97 0.86
CA GLN A 123 19.23 22.62 1.91
C GLN A 123 17.76 22.16 1.89
N LEU A 124 17.15 22.03 0.71
CA LEU A 124 15.79 21.48 0.60
C LEU A 124 15.69 20.04 1.12
N ALA A 125 16.70 19.20 0.86
CA ALA A 125 16.73 17.82 1.35
C ALA A 125 16.84 17.77 2.88
N ASP A 126 17.66 18.63 3.48
CA ASP A 126 17.79 18.75 4.94
C ASP A 126 16.46 19.22 5.58
N GLU A 127 15.81 20.23 5.00
CA GLU A 127 14.49 20.73 5.44
C GLU A 127 13.40 19.63 5.34
N ILE A 128 13.42 18.82 4.28
CA ILE A 128 12.51 17.67 4.15
C ILE A 128 12.79 16.64 5.25
N ILE A 129 14.05 16.32 5.54
CA ILE A 129 14.38 15.33 6.58
C ILE A 129 13.90 15.80 7.95
N GLU A 130 14.20 17.05 8.32
CA GLU A 130 13.80 17.63 9.60
C GLU A 130 12.29 17.59 9.79
N ALA A 131 11.53 18.12 8.83
CA ALA A 131 10.06 18.11 8.88
C ALA A 131 9.49 16.70 8.98
N GLN A 132 9.99 15.76 8.16
CA GLN A 132 9.42 14.42 8.10
C GLN A 132 9.72 13.60 9.37
N VAL A 133 10.83 13.87 10.06
CA VAL A 133 11.13 13.26 11.37
C VAL A 133 10.19 13.79 12.45
N GLU A 134 9.95 15.10 12.49
CA GLU A 134 9.01 15.71 13.44
C GLU A 134 7.58 15.22 13.22
N GLU A 135 7.13 15.17 11.96
CA GLU A 135 5.79 14.68 11.59
C GLU A 135 5.59 13.19 11.93
N ILE A 136 6.63 12.35 11.80
CA ILE A 136 6.56 10.95 12.24
C ILE A 136 6.33 10.87 13.75
N ALA A 137 7.08 11.63 14.54
CA ALA A 137 6.95 11.62 16.00
C ALA A 137 5.56 12.12 16.44
N GLU A 138 5.03 13.15 15.78
CA GLU A 138 3.67 13.65 16.03
C GLU A 138 2.62 12.58 15.71
N MET A 139 2.72 11.93 14.56
CA MET A 139 1.80 10.86 14.16
C MET A 139 1.85 9.66 15.11
N GLU A 140 3.04 9.24 15.56
CA GLU A 140 3.19 8.15 16.53
C GLU A 140 2.51 8.47 17.87
N ALA A 141 2.69 9.70 18.37
CA ALA A 141 2.06 10.15 19.60
C ALA A 141 0.53 10.21 19.49
N LEU A 142 0.00 10.76 18.40
CA LEU A 142 -1.44 10.83 18.15
C LEU A 142 -2.08 9.45 17.99
N ILE A 143 -1.39 8.49 17.35
CA ILE A 143 -1.87 7.11 17.28
C ILE A 143 -1.99 6.52 18.68
N GLU A 144 -0.98 6.71 19.54
CA GLU A 144 -1.03 6.19 20.91
C GLU A 144 -2.16 6.80 21.73
N GLU A 145 -2.37 8.12 21.64
CA GLU A 145 -3.45 8.84 22.32
C GLU A 145 -4.84 8.31 21.90
N LEU A 146 -5.12 8.28 20.60
CA LEU A 146 -6.43 7.84 20.08
C LEU A 146 -6.74 6.37 20.40
N GLN A 147 -5.73 5.50 20.42
CA GLN A 147 -5.94 4.10 20.76
C GLN A 147 -6.22 3.91 22.26
N ASN A 148 -5.58 4.70 23.13
CA ASN A 148 -5.87 4.66 24.56
C ASN A 148 -7.27 5.20 24.87
N GLU A 149 -7.72 6.25 24.17
CA GLU A 149 -9.09 6.78 24.32
C GLU A 149 -10.15 5.75 23.88
N GLU A 150 -9.94 5.03 22.77
CA GLU A 150 -10.83 3.94 22.33
C GLU A 150 -10.92 2.81 23.39
N ASP A 151 -9.80 2.43 24.00
CA ASP A 151 -9.75 1.38 25.03
C ASP A 151 -10.46 1.80 26.34
N GLU A 152 -10.45 3.09 26.68
CA GLU A 152 -11.17 3.64 27.84
C GLU A 152 -12.69 3.70 27.61
N ASP A 153 -13.14 4.03 26.39
CA ASP A 153 -14.56 4.10 26.03
C ASP A 153 -15.18 2.69 25.91
N GLU A 154 -14.45 1.70 25.40
CA GLU A 154 -14.89 0.28 25.38
C GLU A 154 -14.86 -0.40 26.77
N GLY A 155 -14.14 0.19 27.74
CA GLY A 155 -13.92 -0.35 29.09
C GLY A 155 -14.92 0.11 30.16
N THR A 156 -15.80 1.05 29.86
CA THR A 156 -16.84 1.50 30.81
C THR A 156 -18.09 0.61 30.70
N PRO A 157 -18.46 -0.16 31.75
CA PRO A 157 -19.78 -0.74 31.79
C PRO A 157 -20.78 0.41 31.88
N GLU A 158 -21.77 0.45 30.99
CA GLU A 158 -22.96 1.27 31.21
C GLU A 158 -23.61 0.78 32.51
N ASP A 159 -23.39 1.51 33.61
CA ASP A 159 -24.06 1.26 34.89
C ASP A 159 -25.58 1.46 34.68
N GLU A 160 -26.34 0.34 34.58
CA GLU A 160 -27.80 0.29 34.67
C GLU A 160 -28.33 0.61 36.08
#